data_AF-A0A841NHT3-F1
#
_entry.id   AF-A0A841NHT3-F1
#
_cell.length_a   1.000
_cell.length_b   1.000
_cell.length_c   1.000
_cell.angle_alpha   90.00
_cell.angle_beta   90.00
_cell.angle_gamma   90.00
#
_symmetry.space_group_name_H-M   'P 1'
#
loop_
_entity.id
_entity.type
_entity.pdbx_description
1 polymer ?
#
loop_
_entity_poly.entity_id
_entity_poly.type
_entity_poly.pdbx_seq_one_letter_code
_entity_poly.pdbx_strand_id
1 'polypeptide(L)'
;MEDQNPEDWESLFKEEFEKTDRQNQYRERGKLGGRPKISEPKTERLALRFTPLEMKRLKERADKKKLKLTEYSRIILLEKELPDYEKNIMLTEYATNFRRIGNYMKKEMFTEKERADLLKEIEDTIKGIKTQIKW
;
A
#
# COMPACT_ATOMS: atom_id res chain seq x y z
N MET A 1 -11.33 -7.62 -57.84
CA MET A 1 -12.38 -7.52 -56.82
C MET A 1 -12.18 -8.71 -55.91
N GLU A 2 -11.68 -8.57 -54.68
CA GLU A 2 -11.64 -7.43 -53.77
C GLU A 2 -10.33 -7.45 -52.97
N ASP A 3 -9.83 -6.24 -52.72
CA ASP A 3 -8.65 -5.94 -51.91
C ASP A 3 -8.81 -6.51 -50.48
N GLN A 4 -7.84 -7.31 -50.04
CA GLN A 4 -7.76 -7.73 -48.65
C GLN A 4 -7.40 -6.52 -47.79
N ASN A 5 -8.38 -6.09 -46.99
CA ASN A 5 -8.34 -4.92 -46.13
C ASN A 5 -7.11 -4.95 -45.17
N PRO A 6 -6.17 -3.98 -45.26
CA PRO A 6 -4.96 -3.96 -44.43
C PRO A 6 -5.18 -3.43 -42.99
N GLU A 7 -6.42 -3.26 -42.54
CA GLU A 7 -6.76 -2.50 -41.32
C GLU A 7 -7.26 -3.32 -40.12
N ASP A 8 -6.68 -4.49 -39.83
CA ASP A 8 -7.03 -5.24 -38.60
C ASP A 8 -5.82 -5.56 -37.72
N TRP A 9 -4.71 -4.84 -37.93
CA TRP A 9 -3.52 -4.96 -37.07
C TRP A 9 -3.64 -4.12 -35.81
N GLU A 10 -4.25 -2.93 -35.88
CA GLU A 10 -4.41 -2.01 -34.75
C GLU A 10 -5.36 -2.55 -33.66
N SER A 11 -6.41 -3.26 -34.06
CA SER A 11 -7.37 -3.93 -33.18
C SER A 11 -6.71 -5.09 -32.42
N LEU A 12 -5.95 -5.93 -33.14
CA LEU A 12 -5.16 -7.02 -32.56
C LEU A 12 -4.13 -6.51 -31.54
N PHE A 13 -3.40 -5.43 -31.88
CA PHE A 13 -2.45 -4.81 -30.95
C PHE A 13 -3.14 -4.22 -29.72
N LYS A 14 -4.28 -3.53 -29.87
CA LYS A 14 -5.06 -3.02 -28.72
C LYS A 14 -5.51 -4.13 -27.79
N GLU A 15 -6.01 -5.24 -28.33
CA GLU A 15 -6.42 -6.39 -27.51
C GLU A 15 -5.24 -7.03 -26.77
N GLU A 16 -4.07 -7.15 -27.40
CA GLU A 16 -2.86 -7.66 -26.75
C GLU A 16 -2.36 -6.72 -25.65
N PHE A 17 -2.39 -5.41 -25.86
CA PHE A 17 -2.05 -4.41 -24.85
C PHE A 17 -3.03 -4.48 -23.66
N GLU A 18 -4.34 -4.56 -23.90
CA GLU A 18 -5.34 -4.67 -22.83
C GLU A 18 -5.23 -5.99 -22.04
N LYS A 19 -4.89 -7.10 -22.71
CA LYS A 19 -4.62 -8.39 -22.06
C LYS A 19 -3.37 -8.31 -21.17
N THR A 20 -2.32 -7.63 -21.65
CA THR A 20 -1.07 -7.42 -20.91
C THR A 20 -1.30 -6.52 -19.68
N ASP A 21 -2.09 -5.46 -19.83
CA ASP A 21 -2.45 -4.56 -18.72
C ASP A 21 -3.29 -5.27 -17.66
N ARG A 22 -4.28 -6.09 -18.07
CA ARG A 22 -5.03 -6.94 -17.15
C ARG A 22 -4.11 -7.90 -16.39
N GLN A 23 -3.21 -8.60 -17.08
CA GLN A 23 -2.27 -9.51 -16.42
C GLN A 23 -1.36 -8.78 -15.43
N ASN A 24 -0.90 -7.56 -15.77
CA ASN A 24 -0.10 -6.73 -14.88
C ASN A 24 -0.90 -6.29 -13.64
N GLN A 25 -2.17 -5.92 -13.80
CA GLN A 25 -3.06 -5.62 -12.67
C GLN A 25 -3.26 -6.80 -11.72
N TYR A 26 -3.35 -8.04 -12.24
CA TYR A 26 -3.45 -9.24 -11.40
C TYR A 26 -2.13 -9.57 -10.68
N ARG A 27 -0.97 -9.31 -11.30
CA ARG A 27 0.35 -9.43 -10.65
C ARG A 27 0.54 -8.39 -9.56
N GLU A 28 0.14 -7.15 -9.80
CA GLU A 28 0.11 -6.06 -8.81
C GLU A 28 -0.79 -6.42 -7.63
N ARG A 29 -2.01 -6.91 -7.91
CA ARG A 29 -2.97 -7.35 -6.88
C ARG A 29 -2.52 -8.58 -6.10
N GLY A 30 -1.90 -9.56 -6.76
CA GLY A 30 -1.40 -10.78 -6.12
C GLY A 30 -0.22 -10.54 -5.18
N LYS A 31 0.61 -9.51 -5.46
CA LYS A 31 1.71 -9.07 -4.58
C LYS A 31 1.23 -8.43 -3.28
N LEU A 32 -0.02 -7.98 -3.21
CA LEU A 32 -0.59 -7.30 -2.02
C LEU A 32 -0.98 -8.28 -0.89
N GLY A 33 -0.97 -9.59 -1.13
CA GLY A 33 -1.41 -10.58 -0.15
C GLY A 33 -2.91 -10.49 0.15
N GLY A 34 -3.52 -11.60 0.60
CA GLY A 34 -4.91 -11.58 1.03
C GLY A 34 -5.09 -10.65 2.23
N ARG A 35 -6.15 -9.82 2.24
CA ARG A 35 -6.48 -9.00 3.42
C ARG A 35 -6.66 -9.92 4.63
N PRO A 36 -5.93 -9.71 5.74
CA PRO A 36 -6.08 -10.55 6.92
C PRO A 36 -7.53 -10.54 7.38
N LYS A 37 -8.09 -11.74 7.62
CA LYS A 37 -9.44 -11.89 8.16
C LYS A 37 -9.42 -11.31 9.57
N ILE A 38 -10.11 -10.19 9.76
CA ILE A 38 -10.35 -9.64 11.10
C ILE A 38 -11.23 -10.67 11.81
N SER A 39 -10.77 -11.15 12.97
CA SER A 39 -11.43 -12.22 13.73
C SER A 39 -12.87 -11.89 14.13
N GLU A 40 -13.19 -10.59 14.23
CA GLU A 40 -14.49 -10.11 14.66
C GLU A 40 -15.04 -9.05 13.69
N PRO A 41 -16.09 -9.38 12.92
CA PRO A 41 -16.72 -8.43 12.01
C PRO A 41 -17.49 -7.36 12.80
N LYS A 42 -17.58 -6.16 12.22
CA LYS A 42 -18.35 -5.05 12.80
C LYS A 42 -19.85 -5.31 12.58
N THR A 43 -20.56 -5.75 13.62
CA THR A 43 -21.99 -6.12 13.56
C THR A 43 -22.91 -5.04 14.13
N GLU A 44 -22.49 -4.34 15.17
CA GLU A 44 -23.31 -3.34 15.86
C GLU A 44 -23.36 -1.98 15.13
N ARG A 45 -24.51 -1.31 15.20
CA ARG A 45 -24.76 -0.01 14.57
C ARG A 45 -25.13 1.06 15.59
N LEU A 46 -24.44 2.18 15.53
CA LEU A 46 -24.78 3.41 16.25
C LEU A 46 -25.44 4.42 15.29
N ALA A 47 -26.60 4.96 15.65
CA ALA A 47 -27.29 6.01 14.89
C ALA A 47 -27.27 7.32 15.68
N LEU A 48 -26.73 8.37 15.08
CA LEU A 48 -26.64 9.72 15.67
C LEU A 48 -27.38 10.71 14.76
N ARG A 49 -28.09 11.66 15.36
CA ARG A 49 -28.71 12.78 14.64
C ARG A 49 -27.84 14.02 14.83
N PHE A 50 -27.60 14.73 13.74
CA PHE A 50 -26.78 15.95 13.71
C PHE A 50 -27.58 17.08 13.06
N THR A 51 -27.33 18.30 13.50
CA THR A 51 -27.75 19.49 12.78
C THR A 51 -26.97 19.64 11.46
N PRO A 52 -27.47 20.40 10.47
CA PRO A 52 -26.76 20.63 9.22
C PRO A 52 -25.36 21.23 9.40
N LEU A 53 -25.20 22.14 10.37
CA LEU A 53 -23.92 22.80 10.67
C LEU A 53 -22.91 21.83 11.27
N GLU A 54 -23.33 20.98 12.20
CA GLU A 54 -22.47 19.94 12.79
C GLU A 54 -22.01 18.93 11.74
N MET A 55 -22.93 18.50 10.87
CA MET A 55 -22.62 17.57 9.79
C MET A 55 -21.61 18.18 8.80
N LYS A 56 -21.74 19.46 8.46
CA LYS A 56 -20.80 20.16 7.58
C LYS A 56 -19.39 20.20 8.20
N ARG A 57 -19.27 20.57 9.47
CA ARG A 57 -17.98 20.58 10.20
C ARG A 57 -17.34 19.19 10.26
N LEU A 58 -18.15 18.14 10.46
CA LEU A 58 -17.64 16.77 10.52
C LEU A 58 -17.07 16.31 9.16
N LYS A 59 -17.78 16.64 8.06
CA LYS A 59 -17.32 16.37 6.70
C LYS A 59 -16.04 17.11 6.37
N GLU A 60 -15.98 18.41 6.59
CA GLU A 60 -14.77 19.21 6.33
C GLU A 60 -13.54 18.68 7.06
N ARG A 61 -13.70 18.24 8.32
CA ARG A 61 -12.61 17.65 9.10
C ARG A 61 -12.19 16.26 8.59
N ALA A 62 -13.13 15.46 8.12
CA ALA A 62 -12.85 14.16 7.50
C ALA A 62 -12.12 14.35 6.16
N ASP A 63 -12.58 15.29 5.34
CA ASP A 63 -12.03 15.60 4.01
C ASP A 63 -10.60 16.13 4.11
N LYS A 64 -10.32 17.04 5.06
CA LYS A 64 -8.95 17.51 5.35
C LYS A 64 -7.97 16.38 5.64
N LYS A 65 -8.46 15.28 6.24
CA LYS A 65 -7.66 14.11 6.62
C LYS A 65 -7.72 12.99 5.57
N LYS A 66 -8.43 13.21 4.45
CA LYS A 66 -8.67 12.20 3.40
C LYS A 66 -9.28 10.89 3.95
N LEU A 67 -10.08 10.99 5.01
CA LEU A 67 -10.74 9.84 5.65
C LEU A 67 -12.22 9.80 5.30
N LYS A 68 -12.79 8.60 5.20
CA LYS A 68 -14.26 8.46 5.10
C LYS A 68 -14.91 8.96 6.40
N LEU A 69 -16.06 9.59 6.29
CA LEU A 69 -16.80 10.15 7.44
C LEU A 69 -17.04 9.10 8.54
N THR A 70 -17.39 7.87 8.17
CA THR A 70 -17.63 6.78 9.12
C THR A 70 -16.38 6.34 9.86
N GLU A 71 -15.23 6.31 9.17
CA GLU A 71 -13.94 5.96 9.74
C GLU A 71 -13.43 7.06 10.66
N TYR A 72 -13.50 8.31 10.20
CA TYR A 72 -13.16 9.48 11.00
C TYR A 72 -14.02 9.58 12.28
N SER A 73 -15.33 9.38 12.16
CA SER A 73 -16.25 9.39 13.31
C SER A 73 -15.88 8.31 14.32
N ARG A 74 -15.56 7.10 13.86
CA ARG A 74 -15.17 5.99 14.73
C ARG A 74 -13.83 6.23 15.41
N ILE A 75 -12.88 6.87 14.73
CA ILE A 75 -11.58 7.24 15.32
C ILE A 75 -11.81 8.23 16.47
N ILE A 76 -12.64 9.26 16.27
CA ILE A 76 -12.98 10.23 17.32
C ILE A 76 -13.71 9.55 18.49
N LEU A 77 -14.75 8.75 18.21
CA LEU A 77 -15.56 8.11 19.24
C LEU A 77 -14.78 7.08 20.08
N LEU A 78 -13.73 6.49 19.52
CA LEU A 78 -12.87 5.51 20.20
C LEU A 78 -11.56 6.12 20.69
N GLU A 79 -11.40 7.45 20.61
CA GLU A 79 -10.19 8.18 20.98
C GLU A 79 -8.92 7.58 20.37
N LYS A 80 -9.04 7.03 19.16
CA LYS A 80 -7.90 6.43 18.46
C LYS A 80 -7.03 7.51 17.88
N GLU A 81 -5.72 7.25 17.86
CA GLU A 81 -4.79 8.09 17.14
C GLU A 81 -5.11 8.07 15.63
N LEU A 82 -5.02 9.25 15.01
CA LEU A 82 -5.21 9.35 13.58
C LEU A 82 -4.01 8.71 12.88
N PRO A 83 -4.24 7.85 11.88
CA PRO A 83 -3.14 7.26 11.14
C PRO A 83 -2.40 8.37 10.39
N ASP A 84 -1.10 8.52 10.69
CA ASP A 84 -0.19 9.35 9.91
C ASP A 84 0.13 8.61 8.61
N TYR A 85 -0.51 9.04 7.53
CA TYR A 85 -0.47 8.36 6.24
C TYR A 85 0.94 8.33 5.64
N GLU A 86 1.67 9.44 5.73
CA GLU A 86 3.02 9.55 5.17
C GLU A 86 4.01 8.68 5.93
N LYS A 87 3.95 8.73 7.27
CA LYS A 87 4.74 7.85 8.13
C LYS A 87 4.44 6.39 7.90
N ASN A 88 3.17 6.03 7.71
CA ASN A 88 2.77 4.63 7.45
C ASN A 88 3.25 4.13 6.08
N ILE A 89 3.25 4.98 5.05
CA ILE A 89 3.85 4.63 3.75
C ILE A 89 5.34 4.34 3.92
N MET A 90 6.08 5.26 4.54
CA MET A 90 7.51 5.10 4.78
C MET A 90 7.82 3.80 5.54
N LEU A 91 7.08 3.52 6.63
CA LEU A 91 7.25 2.29 7.40
C LEU A 91 6.94 1.02 6.59
N THR A 92 5.95 1.07 5.71
CA THR A 92 5.59 -0.07 4.83
C THR A 92 6.68 -0.33 3.79
N GLU A 93 7.26 0.72 3.23
CA GLU A 93 8.41 0.62 2.31
C GLU A 93 9.63 0.02 3.01
N TYR A 94 9.96 0.49 4.21
CA TYR A 94 11.04 -0.09 5.01
C TYR A 94 10.81 -1.57 5.32
N ALA A 95 9.61 -1.94 5.78
CA ALA A 95 9.27 -3.34 6.04
C ALA A 95 9.43 -4.23 4.80
N THR A 96 9.05 -3.70 3.62
CA THR A 96 9.23 -4.39 2.34
C THR A 96 10.70 -4.56 1.98
N ASN A 97 11.52 -3.53 2.20
CA ASN A 97 12.96 -3.58 1.96
C ASN A 97 13.65 -4.59 2.88
N PHE A 98 13.35 -4.59 4.18
CA PHE A 98 13.88 -5.60 5.11
C PHE A 98 13.45 -7.02 4.74
N ARG A 99 12.22 -7.22 4.28
CA ARG A 99 11.75 -8.52 3.78
C ARG A 99 12.51 -8.96 2.53
N ARG A 100 12.78 -8.05 1.59
CA ARG A 100 13.60 -8.33 0.40
C ARG A 100 15.00 -8.74 0.80
N ILE A 101 15.63 -7.98 1.69
CA ILE A 101 16.96 -8.28 2.24
C ILE A 101 16.98 -9.67 2.91
N GLY A 102 16.02 -9.96 3.78
CA GLY A 102 15.90 -11.27 4.42
C GLY A 102 15.68 -12.42 3.44
N ASN A 103 14.99 -12.18 2.32
CA ASN A 103 14.83 -13.16 1.25
C ASN A 103 16.12 -13.36 0.43
N TYR A 104 16.87 -12.29 0.16
CA TYR A 104 18.18 -12.37 -0.49
C TYR A 104 19.16 -13.18 0.37
N MET A 105 19.19 -12.91 1.67
CA MET A 105 20.00 -13.63 2.65
C MET A 105 19.59 -15.10 2.84
N LYS A 106 18.46 -15.56 2.30
CA LYS A 106 18.04 -16.97 2.37
C LYS A 106 18.42 -17.78 1.14
N LYS A 107 18.79 -17.15 0.03
CA LYS A 107 19.26 -17.88 -1.15
C LYS A 107 20.61 -18.54 -0.84
N GLU A 108 20.76 -19.81 -1.20
CA GLU A 108 21.99 -20.61 -1.06
C GLU A 108 23.11 -20.18 -2.03
N MET A 109 23.09 -18.94 -2.50
CA MET A 109 24.05 -18.40 -3.46
C MET A 109 25.17 -17.58 -2.80
N PHE A 110 25.09 -17.30 -1.50
CA PHE A 110 26.04 -16.41 -0.82
C PHE A 110 26.98 -17.18 0.09
N THR A 111 28.27 -16.93 -0.10
CA THR A 111 29.35 -17.37 0.77
C THR A 111 29.24 -16.68 2.14
N GLU A 112 29.76 -17.29 3.21
CA GLU A 112 29.63 -16.76 4.59
C GLU A 112 30.17 -15.32 4.74
N LYS A 113 31.21 -14.98 3.96
CA LYS A 113 31.77 -13.62 3.87
C LYS A 113 30.82 -12.61 3.22
N GLU A 114 30.21 -12.97 2.09
CA GLU A 114 29.29 -12.07 1.38
C GLU A 114 28.05 -11.75 2.22
N ARG A 115 27.57 -12.72 3.02
CA ARG A 115 26.50 -12.47 4.00
C ARG A 115 26.93 -11.50 5.09
N ALA A 116 28.16 -11.61 5.59
CA ALA A 116 28.69 -10.73 6.62
C ALA A 116 28.85 -9.29 6.12
N ASP A 117 29.34 -9.11 4.89
CA ASP A 117 29.47 -7.78 4.27
C ASP A 117 28.11 -7.13 4.01
N LEU A 118 27.13 -7.92 3.56
CA LEU A 118 25.77 -7.42 3.32
C LEU A 118 25.06 -7.06 4.64
N LEU A 119 25.27 -7.86 5.71
CA LEU A 119 24.84 -7.51 7.07
C LEU A 119 25.43 -6.20 7.55
N LYS A 120 26.71 -5.97 7.27
CA LYS A 120 27.42 -4.75 7.66
C LYS A 120 26.88 -3.52 6.92
N GLU A 121 26.61 -3.63 5.62
CA GLU A 121 25.98 -2.54 4.84
C GLU A 121 24.58 -2.21 5.35
N ILE A 122 23.79 -3.21 5.77
CA ILE A 122 22.47 -3.00 6.38
C ILE A 122 22.60 -2.28 7.72
N GLU A 123 23.55 -2.69 8.56
CA GLU A 123 23.79 -2.00 9.83
C GLU A 123 24.26 -0.56 9.64
N ASP A 124 25.12 -0.31 8.65
CA ASP A 124 25.62 1.03 8.35
C ASP A 124 24.53 1.93 7.75
N THR A 125 23.63 1.38 6.91
CA THR A 125 22.43 2.12 6.46
C THR A 125 21.46 2.39 7.60
N ILE A 126 21.23 1.44 8.52
CA ILE A 126 20.41 1.68 9.73
C ILE A 126 21.04 2.76 10.61
N LYS A 127 22.36 2.73 10.81
CA LYS A 127 23.08 3.78 11.55
C LYS A 127 22.95 5.13 10.86
N GLY A 128 23.12 5.19 9.54
CA GLY A 128 22.96 6.41 8.74
C GLY A 128 21.55 7.02 8.84
N ILE A 129 20.52 6.17 8.81
CA ILE A 129 19.13 6.62 9.03
C ILE A 129 18.98 7.18 10.45
N LYS A 130 19.54 6.52 11.48
CA LYS A 130 19.50 6.99 12.87
C LYS A 130 20.25 8.30 13.09
N THR A 131 21.35 8.58 12.38
CA THR A 131 22.07 9.86 12.50
C THR A 131 21.36 11.03 11.83
N GLN A 132 20.55 10.77 10.79
CA GLN A 132 19.78 11.83 10.12
C GLN A 132 18.44 12.12 10.79
N ILE A 133 17.90 11.19 11.58
CA ILE A 133 16.74 11.43 12.43
C ILE A 133 17.20 12.25 13.64
N LYS A 134 17.10 13.58 13.54
CA LYS A 134 17.14 14.47 14.71
C LYS A 134 15.77 14.44 15.38
N TRP A 135 15.76 14.13 16.67
CA TRP A 135 14.61 14.30 17.55
C TRP A 135 14.26 15.77 17.71
#